data_AF-E8R8F8-F1
#
_entry.id   AF-E8R8F8-F1
#
_cell.length_a   1.000
_cell.length_b   1.000
_cell.length_c   1.000
_cell.angle_alpha   90.00
_cell.angle_beta   90.00
_cell.angle_gamma   90.00
#
_symmetry.space_group_name_H-M   'P 1'
#
loop_
_entity.id
_entity.type
_entity.pdbx_description
1 polymer ?
#
loop_
_entity_poly.entity_id
_entity_poly.type
_entity_poly.pdbx_seq_one_letter_code
_entity_poly.pdbx_strand_id
1 'polypeptide(L)'
;MGLKHVALYSIPVTVTPEPPPGIGEAVSRILSWLYWLAWMAVAGAGVYGVLKTVMGDTEEGRRLILGAVAGAVLLAFLWVIISALVS
;
A
#
# COMPACT_ATOMS: atom_id res chain seq x y z
N MET A 1 34.43 55.03 17.63
CA MET A 1 33.98 54.80 16.23
C MET A 1 34.64 53.52 15.78
N GLY A 2 33.97 52.37 15.73
CA GLY A 2 32.80 52.06 14.89
C GLY A 2 33.33 51.76 13.49
N LEU A 3 33.29 50.57 12.92
CA LEU A 3 32.33 49.47 13.01
C LEU A 3 33.11 48.16 12.74
N LYS A 4 32.96 47.16 13.61
CA LYS A 4 33.34 45.79 13.25
C LYS A 4 32.30 45.34 12.23
N HIS A 5 32.67 45.27 10.96
CA HIS A 5 31.84 44.64 9.94
C HIS A 5 31.71 43.16 10.29
N VAL A 6 30.68 42.85 11.06
CA VAL A 6 30.20 41.50 11.32
C VAL A 6 29.88 40.94 9.94
N ALA A 7 30.72 40.04 9.46
CA ALA A 7 30.43 39.22 8.31
C ALA A 7 29.14 38.47 8.63
N LEU A 8 28.03 38.94 8.09
CA LEU A 8 26.76 38.22 8.06
C LEU A 8 27.00 37.01 7.14
N TYR A 9 27.55 35.96 7.72
CA TYR A 9 27.53 34.62 7.15
C TYR A 9 26.06 34.30 6.93
N SER A 10 25.62 34.40 5.67
CA SER A 10 24.30 33.98 5.24
C SER A 10 24.25 32.47 5.45
N ILE A 11 23.77 32.04 6.62
CA ILE A 11 23.46 30.65 6.85
C ILE A 11 22.45 30.29 5.75
N PRO A 12 22.77 29.34 4.85
CA PRO A 12 21.79 28.90 3.86
C PRO A 12 20.67 28.22 4.63
N VAL A 13 19.59 28.96 4.90
CA VAL A 13 18.37 28.41 5.48
C VAL A 13 17.70 27.65 4.36
N THR A 14 18.05 26.37 4.23
CA THR A 14 17.28 25.42 3.43
C THR A 14 15.94 25.23 4.13
N VAL A 15 14.96 26.03 3.74
CA VAL A 15 13.56 25.77 4.07
C VAL A 15 13.17 24.59 3.20
N THR A 16 13.35 23.37 3.70
CA THR A 16 12.77 22.19 3.05
C THR A 16 11.26 22.32 3.26
N PRO A 17 10.44 22.52 2.22
CA PRO A 17 9.00 22.55 2.39
C PRO A 17 8.59 21.13 2.77
N GLU A 18 8.37 20.89 4.07
CA GLU A 18 7.72 19.68 4.51
C GLU A 18 6.29 19.68 3.96
N PRO A 19 5.85 18.60 3.30
CA PRO A 19 4.47 18.51 2.83
C PRO A 19 3.52 18.71 4.02
N PRO A 20 2.37 19.38 3.81
CA PRO A 20 1.48 19.76 4.90
C PRO A 20 1.16 18.57 5.81
N PRO A 21 1.30 18.73 7.14
CA PRO A 21 1.01 17.65 8.08
C PRO A 21 -0.44 17.17 7.90
N GLY A 22 -0.62 15.86 7.80
CA GLY A 22 -1.93 15.20 7.75
C GLY A 22 -2.34 14.58 6.40
N ILE A 23 -1.87 15.09 5.25
CA ILE A 23 -2.28 14.52 3.94
C ILE A 23 -1.62 13.15 3.73
N GLY A 24 -0.30 13.06 3.97
CA GLY A 24 0.43 11.79 3.85
C GLY A 24 -0.07 10.72 4.83
N GLU A 25 -0.45 11.14 6.04
CA GLU A 25 -0.99 10.24 7.07
C GLU A 25 -2.39 9.73 6.71
N ALA A 26 -3.28 10.60 6.23
CA ALA A 26 -4.61 10.22 5.78
C ALA A 26 -4.55 9.23 4.60
N VAL A 27 -3.71 9.50 3.61
CA VAL A 27 -3.52 8.62 2.44
C VAL A 27 -2.95 7.27 2.88
N SER A 28 -1.92 7.25 3.72
CA SER A 28 -1.35 6.01 4.27
C SER A 28 -2.40 5.17 5.00
N ARG A 29 -3.24 5.82 5.82
CA ARG A 29 -4.30 5.15 6.55
C ARG A 29 -5.33 4.51 5.63
N ILE A 30 -5.78 5.23 4.59
CA ILE A 30 -6.73 4.69 3.60
C ILE A 30 -6.13 3.51 2.84
N LEU A 31 -4.88 3.62 2.39
CA LEU A 31 -4.18 2.55 1.70
C LEU A 31 -4.02 1.30 2.58
N SER A 32 -3.74 1.48 3.87
CA SER A 32 -3.67 0.39 4.84
C SER A 32 -5.02 -0.34 4.97
N TRP A 33 -6.13 0.39 5.08
CA TRP A 33 -7.47 -0.21 5.10
C TRP A 33 -7.80 -0.97 3.81
N LEU A 34 -7.48 -0.39 2.65
CA LEU A 34 -7.69 -1.05 1.36
C LEU A 34 -6.90 -2.35 1.25
N TYR A 35 -5.66 -2.36 1.73
CA TYR A 35 -4.82 -3.56 1.76
C TYR A 35 -5.46 -4.68 2.59
N TRP A 36 -5.94 -4.35 3.80
CA TRP A 36 -6.63 -5.32 4.65
C TRP A 36 -7.95 -5.80 4.05
N LEU A 37 -8.75 -4.91 3.45
CA LEU A 37 -10.00 -5.28 2.77
C LEU A 37 -9.75 -6.22 1.60
N ALA A 38 -8.67 -6.01 0.83
CA ALA A 38 -8.30 -6.89 -0.26
C ALA A 38 -7.89 -8.29 0.23
N TRP A 39 -7.17 -8.40 1.35
CA TRP A 39 -6.91 -9.70 2.00
C TRP A 39 -8.19 -10.38 2.49
N MET A 40 -9.14 -9.63 3.03
CA MET A 40 -10.45 -10.16 3.44
C MET A 40 -11.22 -10.72 2.24
N ALA A 41 -11.17 -10.05 1.09
CA ALA A 41 -11.79 -10.54 -0.14
C ALA A 41 -11.15 -11.85 -0.63
N VAL A 42 -9.82 -11.94 -0.57
CA VAL A 42 -9.06 -13.16 -0.91
C VAL A 42 -9.45 -14.32 0.01
N ALA A 43 -9.46 -14.07 1.33
CA ALA A 43 -9.86 -15.09 2.31
C ALA A 43 -11.32 -15.52 2.10
N GLY A 44 -12.22 -14.57 1.88
CA GLY A 44 -13.64 -14.83 1.61
C GLY A 44 -13.85 -15.65 0.33
N ALA A 45 -13.16 -15.32 -0.76
CA ALA A 45 -13.21 -16.08 -2.01
C ALA A 45 -12.67 -17.50 -1.84
N GLY A 46 -11.60 -17.68 -1.06
CA GLY A 46 -11.05 -19.00 -0.73
C GLY A 46 -12.04 -19.85 0.06
N VAL A 47 -12.60 -19.31 1.15
CA VAL A 47 -13.60 -20.02 1.97
C VAL A 47 -14.85 -20.35 1.16
N TYR A 48 -15.38 -19.37 0.42
CA TYR A 48 -16.57 -19.58 -0.41
C TYR A 48 -16.32 -20.60 -1.53
N GLY A 49 -15.13 -20.58 -2.15
CA GLY A 49 -14.73 -21.56 -3.14
C GLY A 49 -14.65 -22.98 -2.59
N VAL A 50 -14.14 -23.16 -1.37
CA VAL A 50 -14.16 -24.46 -0.67
C VAL A 50 -15.59 -24.91 -0.39
N LEU A 51 -16.45 -24.03 0.10
CA LEU A 51 -17.86 -24.38 0.35
C LEU A 51 -18.58 -24.83 -0.92
N LYS A 52 -18.41 -24.12 -2.04
CA LYS A 52 -18.96 -24.52 -3.35
C LYS A 52 -18.45 -25.88 -3.81
N THR A 53 -17.16 -26.14 -3.61
CA THR A 53 -16.55 -27.43 -3.96
C THR A 53 -17.18 -28.58 -3.16
N VAL A 54 -17.42 -28.38 -1.86
CA VAL A 54 -18.07 -29.37 -0.99
C VAL A 54 -19.55 -29.56 -1.33
N MET A 55 -20.23 -28.52 -1.82
CA MET A 55 -21.63 -28.58 -2.27
C MET A 55 -21.82 -29.27 -3.63
N GLY A 56 -20.74 -29.78 -4.25
CA GLY A 56 -20.78 -30.51 -5.52
C GLY A 56 -20.53 -29.66 -6.77
N ASP A 57 -20.43 -28.34 -6.61
CA ASP A 57 -20.09 -27.41 -7.69
C ASP A 57 -18.57 -27.19 -7.74
N THR A 58 -17.88 -28.25 -8.17
CA THR A 58 -16.41 -28.34 -8.16
C THR A 58 -15.74 -27.42 -9.17
N GLU A 59 -16.37 -27.14 -10.30
CA GLU A 59 -15.84 -26.26 -11.34
C GLU A 59 -15.79 -24.81 -10.86
N GLU A 60 -16.90 -24.31 -10.33
CA GLU A 60 -16.95 -22.93 -9.83
C GLU A 60 -16.16 -22.78 -8.52
N GLY A 61 -16.22 -23.77 -7.63
CA GLY A 61 -15.43 -23.80 -6.40
C GLY A 61 -13.91 -23.74 -6.68
N ARG A 62 -13.42 -24.54 -7.64
CA ARG A 62 -12.01 -24.51 -8.05
C ARG A 62 -11.62 -23.17 -8.67
N ARG A 63 -12.49 -22.57 -9.49
CA ARG A 63 -12.24 -21.23 -10.08
C ARG A 63 -12.09 -20.17 -8.98
N LEU A 64 -12.94 -20.19 -7.96
CA LEU A 64 -12.88 -19.26 -6.84
C LEU A 64 -11.63 -19.46 -5.99
N ILE A 65 -11.25 -20.71 -5.71
CA ILE A 65 -10.02 -21.03 -4.98
C ILE A 65 -8.79 -20.58 -5.77
N LEU A 66 -8.72 -20.88 -7.08
CA LEU A 66 -7.63 -20.43 -7.94
C LEU A 66 -7.56 -18.90 -8.00
N GLY A 67 -8.72 -18.23 -8.09
CA GLY A 67 -8.81 -16.77 -8.01
C GLY A 67 -8.29 -16.21 -6.69
N ALA A 68 -8.63 -16.85 -5.57
CA ALA A 68 -8.13 -16.49 -4.25
C ALA A 68 -6.61 -16.67 -4.14
N VAL A 69 -6.06 -17.79 -4.64
CA VAL A 69 -4.62 -18.05 -4.65
C VAL A 69 -3.89 -17.02 -5.52
N ALA A 70 -4.36 -16.77 -6.75
CA ALA A 70 -3.77 -15.76 -7.62
C ALA A 70 -3.84 -14.36 -7.01
N GLY A 71 -4.97 -14.00 -6.39
CA GLY A 71 -5.15 -12.74 -5.67
C GLY A 71 -4.21 -12.61 -4.47
N ALA A 72 -4.05 -13.66 -3.66
CA ALA A 72 -3.13 -13.71 -2.54
C ALA A 72 -1.68 -13.48 -2.99
N VAL A 73 -1.28 -14.15 -4.07
CA VAL A 73 0.07 -14.01 -4.65
C VAL A 73 0.29 -12.58 -5.14
N LEU A 74 -0.64 -12.02 -5.92
CA LEU A 74 -0.56 -10.62 -6.37
C LEU A 74 -0.47 -9.64 -5.21
N LEU A 75 -1.28 -9.82 -4.16
CA LEU A 75 -1.23 -8.97 -2.97
C LEU A 75 0.08 -9.11 -2.19
N ALA A 76 0.62 -10.31 -2.09
CA ALA A 76 1.89 -10.57 -1.40
C ALA A 76 3.07 -9.91 -2.13
N PHE A 77 3.03 -9.90 -3.46
CA PHE A 77 4.05 -9.25 -4.30
C PHE A 77 3.73 -7.79 -4.63
N LEU A 78 2.64 -7.22 -4.10
CA LEU A 78 2.21 -5.86 -4.43
C LEU A 78 3.33 -4.83 -4.23
N TRP A 79 4.09 -4.95 -3.14
CA TRP A 79 5.23 -4.06 -2.88
C TRP A 79 6.34 -4.18 -3.93
N VAL A 80 6.67 -5.41 -4.35
CA VAL A 80 7.68 -5.68 -5.38
C VAL A 80 7.20 -5.15 -6.73
N ILE A 81 5.92 -5.34 -7.07
CA ILE A 81 5.32 -4.83 -8.31
C ILE A 81 5.35 -3.31 -8.34
N ILE A 82 4.96 -2.64 -7.25
CA ILE A 82 5.01 -1.17 -7.15
C ILE A 82 6.47 -0.69 -7.28
N SER A 83 7.41 -1.34 -6.59
CA SER A 83 8.83 -0.97 -6.66
C SER A 83 9.39 -1.10 -8.08
N ALA A 84 9.04 -2.17 -8.79
CA ALA A 84 9.46 -2.41 -10.17
C ALA A 84 8.78 -1.47 -11.19
N LEU A 85 7.63 -0.88 -10.86
CA LEU A 85 6.93 0.08 -11.73
C LEU A 85 7.45 1.51 -11.57
N VAL A 86 8.01 1.83 -10.40
CA VAL A 86 8.58 3.14 -10.07
C VAL A 86 10.06 3.25 -10.48
N SER A 87 10.77 2.11 -10.59
CA SER A 87 12.14 2.01 -11.12
C SER A 87 12.19 2.15 -12.64
#